data_AF-A0A1G8FWK5-F1
#
_entry.id   AF-A0A1G8FWK5-F1
#
_cell.length_a   1.000
_cell.length_b   1.000
_cell.length_c   1.000
_cell.angle_alpha   90.00
_cell.angle_beta   90.00
_cell.angle_gamma   90.00
#
_symmetry.space_group_name_H-M   'P 1'
#
loop_
_entity.id
_entity.type
_entity.pdbx_description
1 polymer ?
#
loop_
_entity_poly.entity_id
_entity_poly.type
_entity_poly.pdbx_seq_one_letter_code
_entity_poly.pdbx_strand_id
1 'polypeptide(L)'
;MNNKDHTMQFDFEKDKKDLTKAILEEVYNALNEKGYNPVNQLVGYIISGDPTYITNYNGARALVRKLERDEILEEVLKSYLNIK
;
A
#
# COMPACT_ATOMS: atom_id res chain seq x y z
N MET A 1 -4.29 37.29 25.62
CA MET A 1 -4.82 36.13 24.88
C MET A 1 -3.67 35.50 24.12
N ASN A 2 -3.13 34.38 24.60
CA ASN A 2 -2.07 33.63 23.91
C ASN A 2 -2.75 32.54 23.06
N ASN A 3 -2.94 32.80 21.77
CA ASN A 3 -3.24 31.75 20.80
C ASN A 3 -1.96 30.95 20.57
N LYS A 4 -1.89 29.76 21.15
CA LYS A 4 -0.94 28.73 20.70
C LYS A 4 -1.58 28.03 19.50
N ASP A 5 -1.35 28.57 18.33
CA ASP A 5 -1.58 27.86 17.08
C ASP A 5 -0.54 26.72 17.01
N HIS A 6 -0.91 25.57 17.54
CA HIS A 6 -0.11 24.35 17.44
C HIS A 6 -0.15 23.86 16.00
N THR A 7 0.80 24.31 15.18
CA THR A 7 1.06 23.70 13.87
C THR A 7 1.47 22.26 14.11
N MET A 8 0.56 21.31 13.87
CA MET A 8 0.90 19.89 13.84
C MET A 8 1.89 19.70 12.69
N GLN A 9 3.08 19.20 13.02
CA GLN A 9 4.10 18.89 12.02
C GLN A 9 3.56 17.71 11.19
N PHE A 10 3.08 18.01 9.99
CA PHE A 10 2.57 17.02 9.06
C PHE A 10 3.76 16.19 8.54
N ASP A 11 3.81 14.92 8.89
CA ASP A 11 4.87 14.00 8.47
C ASP A 11 4.41 13.27 7.21
N PHE A 12 4.66 13.90 6.07
CA PHE A 12 4.27 13.40 4.75
C PHE A 12 4.76 11.98 4.47
N GLU A 13 5.95 11.62 4.95
CA GLU A 13 6.54 10.29 4.75
C GLU A 13 5.77 9.23 5.55
N LYS A 14 5.45 9.55 6.81
CA LYS A 14 4.64 8.67 7.67
C LYS A 14 3.25 8.44 7.10
N ASP A 15 2.58 9.49 6.64
CA ASP A 15 1.23 9.39 6.10
C ASP A 15 1.20 8.55 4.80
N LYS A 16 2.24 8.69 3.97
CA LYS A 16 2.39 7.89 2.74
C LYS A 16 2.60 6.41 3.06
N LYS A 17 3.44 6.09 4.03
CA LYS A 17 3.65 4.73 4.53
C LYS A 17 2.36 4.10 5.07
N ASP A 18 1.63 4.85 5.90
CA ASP A 18 0.37 4.38 6.49
C ASP A 18 -0.69 4.14 5.39
N LEU A 19 -0.74 5.00 4.37
CA LEU A 19 -1.61 4.83 3.21
C LEU A 19 -1.24 3.59 2.37
N THR A 20 0.04 3.41 2.05
CA THR A 20 0.54 2.24 1.29
C THR A 20 0.18 0.95 2.00
N LYS A 21 0.43 0.89 3.31
CA LYS A 21 0.08 -0.27 4.14
C LYS A 21 -1.42 -0.55 4.12
N ALA A 22 -2.26 0.45 4.34
CA ALA A 22 -3.71 0.29 4.35
C ALA A 22 -4.23 -0.23 3.00
N ILE A 23 -3.75 0.30 1.88
CA ILE A 23 -4.12 -0.18 0.55
C ILE A 23 -3.69 -1.63 0.32
N LEU A 24 -2.47 -2.00 0.72
CA LEU A 24 -1.98 -3.37 0.58
C LEU A 24 -2.78 -4.37 1.42
N GLU A 25 -3.22 -3.99 2.63
CA GLU A 25 -4.11 -4.80 3.49
C GLU A 25 -5.47 -5.04 2.82
N GLU A 26 -6.09 -4.00 2.25
CA GLU A 26 -7.36 -4.12 1.51
C GLU A 26 -7.21 -5.05 0.29
N VAL A 27 -6.13 -4.90 -0.46
CA VAL A 27 -5.84 -5.75 -1.63
C VAL A 27 -5.60 -7.19 -1.21
N TYR A 28 -4.85 -7.41 -0.13
CA TYR A 28 -4.60 -8.73 0.44
C TYR A 28 -5.91 -9.43 0.83
N ASN A 29 -6.79 -8.73 1.54
CA ASN A 29 -8.08 -9.27 1.95
C ASN A 29 -8.96 -9.61 0.74
N ALA A 30 -9.04 -8.73 -0.25
CA ALA A 30 -9.81 -8.97 -1.47
C ALA A 30 -9.30 -10.18 -2.26
N LEU A 31 -7.98 -10.40 -2.32
CA LEU A 31 -7.38 -11.57 -2.95
C LEU A 31 -7.71 -12.86 -2.18
N ASN A 32 -7.60 -12.82 -0.85
CA ASN A 32 -7.87 -13.95 0.03
C ASN A 32 -9.35 -14.38 -0.04
N GLU A 33 -10.28 -13.42 0.01
CA GLU A 33 -11.73 -13.67 -0.12
C GLU A 33 -12.11 -14.31 -1.46
N LYS A 34 -11.35 -14.05 -2.52
CA LYS A 34 -11.54 -14.67 -3.83
C LYS A 34 -10.80 -15.98 -4.02
N GLY A 35 -10.07 -16.45 -3.00
CA GLY A 35 -9.33 -17.70 -3.05
C GLY A 35 -8.05 -17.64 -3.88
N TYR A 36 -7.54 -16.44 -4.18
CA TYR A 36 -6.22 -16.29 -4.77
C TYR A 36 -5.15 -16.38 -3.69
N ASN A 37 -3.92 -16.77 -4.06
CA ASN A 37 -2.76 -16.62 -3.19
C ASN A 37 -2.33 -15.14 -3.20
N PRO A 38 -2.53 -14.37 -2.11
CA PRO A 38 -2.33 -12.92 -2.16
C PRO A 38 -0.86 -12.54 -2.40
N VAL A 39 0.07 -13.28 -1.80
CA VAL A 39 1.52 -13.03 -1.93
C VAL A 39 1.96 -13.20 -3.38
N ASN A 40 1.60 -14.31 -4.03
CA ASN A 40 1.99 -14.56 -5.41
C ASN A 40 1.43 -13.50 -6.36
N GLN A 41 0.18 -13.07 -6.15
CA GLN A 41 -0.47 -12.06 -6.98
C GLN A 41 0.13 -10.68 -6.79
N LEU A 42 0.43 -10.27 -5.56
CA LEU A 42 1.11 -9.01 -5.26
C LEU A 42 2.53 -8.99 -5.85
N VAL A 43 3.30 -10.07 -5.71
CA VAL A 43 4.62 -10.19 -6.33
C VAL A 43 4.53 -10.11 -7.85
N GLY A 44 3.58 -10.82 -8.46
CA GLY A 44 3.33 -10.77 -9.90
C GLY A 44 2.99 -9.36 -10.39
N TYR A 45 2.14 -8.65 -9.66
CA TYR A 45 1.79 -7.26 -9.94
C TYR A 45 2.98 -6.31 -9.80
N ILE A 46 3.78 -6.41 -8.73
CA ILE A 46 4.92 -5.52 -8.49
C ILE A 46 5.95 -5.67 -9.63
N ILE A 47 6.29 -6.91 -10.00
CA ILE A 47 7.30 -7.20 -11.04
C ILE A 47 6.80 -6.81 -12.43
N SER A 48 5.58 -7.24 -12.81
CA SER A 48 5.08 -7.05 -14.17
C SER A 48 4.45 -5.69 -14.42
N GLY A 49 3.85 -5.10 -13.38
CA GLY A 49 2.95 -3.95 -13.47
C GLY A 49 1.58 -4.28 -14.06
N ASP A 50 1.30 -5.55 -14.38
CA ASP A 50 0.03 -5.95 -14.96
C ASP A 50 -1.06 -6.03 -13.86
N PRO A 51 -2.07 -5.14 -13.89
CA PRO A 51 -3.13 -5.13 -12.89
C PRO A 51 -4.07 -6.35 -12.96
N THR A 52 -3.95 -7.22 -13.96
CA THR A 52 -4.74 -8.46 -14.04
C THR A 52 -4.44 -9.44 -12.91
N TYR A 53 -3.23 -9.39 -12.33
CA TYR A 53 -2.86 -10.13 -11.13
C TYR A 53 -3.74 -9.79 -9.92
N ILE A 54 -4.30 -8.58 -9.88
CA ILE A 54 -5.14 -8.13 -8.77
C ILE A 54 -6.62 -8.25 -9.16
N THR A 55 -7.42 -8.87 -8.28
CA THR A 55 -8.87 -8.99 -8.48
C THR A 55 -9.55 -7.62 -8.52
N ASN A 56 -10.65 -7.49 -9.27
CA ASN A 56 -11.46 -6.28 -9.24
C ASN A 56 -12.46 -6.24 -8.07
N TYR A 57 -12.52 -7.31 -7.28
CA TYR A 57 -13.38 -7.39 -6.10
C TYR A 57 -13.04 -6.30 -5.08
N ASN A 58 -14.07 -5.69 -4.48
CA ASN A 58 -13.97 -4.55 -3.57
C ASN A 58 -13.13 -3.37 -4.09
N GLY A 59 -12.98 -3.25 -5.42
CA GLY A 59 -12.18 -2.19 -6.02
C GLY A 59 -10.66 -2.34 -5.78
N ALA A 60 -10.17 -3.50 -5.35
CA ALA A 60 -8.76 -3.72 -5.03
C ALA A 60 -7.81 -3.33 -6.18
N ARG A 61 -8.17 -3.66 -7.41
CA ARG A 61 -7.41 -3.26 -8.61
C ARG A 61 -7.33 -1.74 -8.79
N ALA A 62 -8.37 -0.99 -8.43
CA ALA A 62 -8.34 0.46 -8.51
C ALA A 62 -7.53 1.06 -7.35
N LEU A 63 -7.60 0.47 -6.15
CA LEU A 63 -6.82 0.89 -4.99
C LEU A 63 -5.31 0.73 -5.22
N VAL A 64 -4.87 -0.45 -5.65
CA VAL A 64 -3.43 -0.72 -5.84
C VAL A 64 -2.80 0.17 -6.91
N ARG A 65 -3.57 0.55 -7.95
CA ARG A 65 -3.11 1.45 -9.01
C ARG A 65 -2.93 2.91 -8.57
N LYS A 66 -3.37 3.28 -7.36
CA LYS A 66 -3.10 4.60 -6.78
C LYS A 66 -1.68 4.70 -6.22
N LEU A 67 -1.00 3.57 -6.07
CA LEU A 67 0.36 3.48 -5.56
C LEU A 67 1.32 3.25 -6.73
N GLU A 68 2.49 3.87 -6.66
CA GLU A 68 3.59 3.50 -7.53
C GLU A 68 4.24 2.19 -7.05
N ARG A 69 4.71 1.38 -8.00
CA ARG A 69 5.19 0.01 -7.70
C ARG A 69 6.52 0.00 -6.99
N ASP A 70 7.38 0.94 -7.33
CA ASP A 70 8.66 1.18 -6.66
C ASP A 70 8.45 1.65 -5.22
N GLU A 71 7.45 2.49 -4.95
CA GLU A 71 7.07 2.90 -3.58
C GLU A 71 6.62 1.70 -2.73
N ILE A 72 5.79 0.81 -3.30
CA ILE A 72 5.39 -0.44 -2.63
C ILE A 72 6.62 -1.28 -2.31
N LEU A 73 7.51 -1.49 -3.29
CA LEU A 73 8.70 -2.33 -3.12
C LEU A 73 9.67 -1.72 -2.09
N GLU A 74 9.88 -0.41 -2.14
CA GLU A 74 10.72 0.32 -1.20
C GLU A 74 10.19 0.17 0.23
N GLU A 75 8.88 0.37 0.45
CA GLU A 75 8.28 0.25 1.78
C GLU A 75 8.35 -1.19 2.31
N VAL A 76 8.14 -2.19 1.44
CA VAL A 76 8.31 -3.61 1.81
C VAL A 76 9.75 -3.91 2.22
N LEU A 77 10.75 -3.41 1.48
CA LEU A 77 12.16 -3.58 1.81
C LEU A 77 12.53 -2.87 3.11
N LYS A 78 12.09 -1.62 3.29
CA LYS A 78 12.27 -0.86 4.54
C LYS A 78 11.68 -1.61 5.72
N SER A 79 10.45 -2.11 5.58
CA SER A 79 9.78 -2.88 6.64
C SER A 79 10.50 -4.21 6.92
N TYR A 80 10.96 -4.94 5.90
CA TYR A 80 11.65 -6.22 6.08
C TYR A 80 13.02 -6.06 6.76
N LEU A 81 13.73 -4.99 6.43
CA LEU A 81 15.06 -4.68 6.99
C LEU A 81 15.00 -3.82 8.27
N ASN A 82 13.80 -3.48 8.76
CA ASN A 82 13.57 -2.58 9.89
C ASN A 82 14.26 -1.21 9.74
N ILE A 83 14.25 -0.66 8.52
CA ILE A 83 14.74 0.69 8.21
C ILE A 83 13.60 1.67 8.52
N LYS A 84 13.91 2.69 9.33
CA LYS A 84 12.97 3.76 9.71
C LYS A 84 12.97 4.88 8.69
#